data_AF-A0A1Z9A4X3-F1
#
_entry.id   AF-A0A1Z9A4X3-F1
#
_cell.length_a   1.000
_cell.length_b   1.000
_cell.length_c   1.000
_cell.angle_alpha   90.00
_cell.angle_beta   90.00
_cell.angle_gamma   90.00
#
_symmetry.space_group_name_H-M   'P 1'
#
loop_
_entity.id
_entity.type
_entity.pdbx_description
1 polymer ?
#
loop_
_entity_poly.entity_id
_entity_poly.type
_entity_poly.pdbx_seq_one_letter_code
_entity_poly.pdbx_strand_id
1 'polypeptide(L)'
;MADVPGKLGSFLEQHCIDCHEGSEAEGGLDLQSLKWKTDDAHNESVWVKVYDRVESGEMPPEDGAEISDVERESMTKDLSQRLIETREKAYTRHGRAVSRRVNRFEYENILRDLLHDPYLKIADQLPLDGEVHGFAKVGTAVDVSHVQVDAYLDAAE
;
A
#
# COMPACT_ATOMS: atom_id res chain seq x y z
N MET A 1 -3.58 25.30 -3.35
CA MET A 1 -3.28 24.16 -2.45
C MET A 1 -4.08 24.27 -1.17
N ALA A 2 -5.23 23.59 -1.08
CA ALA A 2 -6.19 23.89 -0.01
C ALA A 2 -5.91 23.22 1.35
N ASP A 3 -4.86 22.39 1.52
CA ASP A 3 -4.72 21.62 2.78
C ASP A 3 -3.32 21.02 3.08
N VAL A 4 -2.24 21.50 2.46
CA VAL A 4 -0.87 21.04 2.78
C VAL A 4 -0.18 22.08 3.67
N PRO A 5 -0.25 21.96 5.01
CA PRO A 5 0.31 22.96 5.91
C PRO A 5 1.82 22.82 6.11
N GLY A 6 2.49 23.97 6.22
CA GLY A 6 3.89 24.08 6.62
C GLY A 6 4.86 24.21 5.45
N LYS A 7 6.12 23.83 5.68
CA LYS A 7 7.23 24.02 4.72
C LYS A 7 6.99 23.29 3.39
N LEU A 8 6.38 22.10 3.43
CA LEU A 8 5.99 21.37 2.23
C LEU A 8 5.04 22.19 1.33
N GLY A 9 4.10 22.92 1.93
CA GLY A 9 3.17 23.77 1.19
C GLY A 9 3.92 24.86 0.41
N SER A 10 4.78 25.61 1.11
CA SER A 10 5.57 26.67 0.49
C SER A 10 6.53 26.16 -0.58
N PHE A 11 7.10 24.97 -0.40
CA PHE A 11 7.98 24.36 -1.41
C PHE A 11 7.22 24.05 -2.70
N LEU A 12 6.05 23.40 -2.61
CA LEU A 12 5.28 23.05 -3.81
C LEU A 12 4.81 24.32 -4.54
N GLU A 13 4.40 25.35 -3.79
CA GLU A 13 4.03 26.66 -4.36
C GLU A 13 5.19 27.32 -5.12
N GLN A 14 6.43 27.16 -4.66
CA GLN A 14 7.60 27.79 -5.26
C GLN A 14 8.18 27.02 -6.45
N HIS A 15 8.09 25.69 -6.43
CA HIS A 15 8.83 24.85 -7.37
C HIS A 15 7.97 23.94 -8.24
N CYS A 16 6.69 23.77 -7.94
CA CYS A 16 5.86 22.77 -8.62
C CYS A 16 4.63 23.36 -9.30
N ILE A 17 4.03 24.41 -8.73
CA ILE A 17 2.74 24.93 -9.21
C ILE A 17 2.81 25.48 -10.63
N ASP A 18 3.91 26.11 -11.04
CA ASP A 18 4.05 26.69 -12.39
C ASP A 18 3.80 25.67 -13.52
N CYS A 19 4.15 24.40 -13.32
CA CYS A 19 3.96 23.33 -14.31
C CYS A 19 2.77 22.40 -13.97
N HIS A 20 2.39 22.32 -12.69
CA HIS A 20 1.40 21.37 -12.18
C HIS A 20 0.13 22.06 -11.67
N GLU A 21 -0.37 23.05 -12.41
CA GLU A 21 -1.63 23.72 -12.11
C GLU A 21 -2.62 23.73 -13.30
N GLY A 22 -3.91 23.62 -12.98
CA GLY A 22 -4.98 23.81 -13.95
C GLY A 22 -5.16 22.67 -14.95
N SER A 23 -5.87 22.94 -16.04
CA SER A 23 -6.28 21.92 -17.01
C SER A 23 -5.18 21.46 -17.96
N GLU A 24 -4.10 22.24 -18.07
CA GLU A 24 -2.93 21.95 -18.92
C GLU A 24 -1.73 21.45 -18.11
N ALA A 25 -1.96 21.10 -16.85
CA ALA A 25 -0.92 20.64 -15.93
C ALA A 25 -0.12 19.46 -16.51
N GLU A 26 1.20 19.56 -16.43
CA GLU A 26 2.10 18.55 -16.95
C GLU A 26 1.91 17.21 -16.24
N GLY A 27 2.06 16.12 -17.00
CA GLY A 27 1.81 14.77 -16.49
C GLY A 27 0.37 14.52 -16.04
N GLY A 28 -0.57 15.44 -16.32
CA GLY A 28 -1.96 15.38 -15.85
C GLY A 28 -2.10 15.51 -14.34
N LEU A 29 -1.10 16.11 -13.67
CA LEU A 29 -1.06 16.30 -12.22
C LEU A 29 -1.37 17.74 -11.86
N ASP A 30 -2.58 18.01 -11.36
CA ASP A 30 -2.95 19.30 -10.79
C ASP A 30 -2.78 19.30 -9.26
N LEU A 31 -1.68 19.89 -8.79
CA LEU A 31 -1.35 19.99 -7.37
C LEU A 31 -2.25 21.00 -6.62
N GLN A 32 -2.93 21.91 -7.32
CA GLN A 32 -3.83 22.84 -6.63
C GLN A 32 -5.10 22.14 -6.14
N SER A 33 -5.64 21.21 -6.94
CA SER A 33 -6.82 20.41 -6.58
C SER A 33 -6.49 19.17 -5.75
N LEU A 34 -5.22 18.72 -5.74
CA LEU A 34 -4.75 17.62 -4.92
C LEU A 34 -4.78 17.99 -3.42
N LYS A 35 -5.80 17.51 -2.71
CA LYS A 35 -5.91 17.68 -1.24
C LYS A 35 -4.98 16.71 -0.51
N TRP A 36 -4.57 17.07 0.70
CA TRP A 36 -3.91 16.13 1.62
C TRP A 36 -4.94 15.19 2.23
N LYS A 37 -5.34 14.16 1.48
CA LYS A 37 -6.34 13.17 1.88
C LYS A 37 -5.76 11.77 1.78
N THR A 38 -4.82 11.51 2.67
CA THR A 38 -4.04 10.28 2.68
C THR A 38 -4.83 9.06 3.21
N ASP A 39 -6.11 9.23 3.56
CA ASP A 39 -7.07 8.14 3.77
C ASP A 39 -7.69 7.60 2.46
N ASP A 40 -7.55 8.32 1.36
CA ASP A 40 -7.88 7.86 0.01
C ASP A 40 -6.65 7.22 -0.64
N ALA A 41 -6.74 5.93 -0.96
CA ALA A 41 -5.62 5.15 -1.52
C ALA A 41 -5.12 5.70 -2.86
N HIS A 42 -6.01 6.28 -3.69
CA HIS A 42 -5.59 6.90 -4.94
C HIS A 42 -4.82 8.20 -4.64
N ASN A 43 -5.34 9.05 -3.75
CA ASN A 43 -4.66 10.27 -3.33
C ASN A 43 -3.28 9.99 -2.73
N GLU A 44 -3.17 9.02 -1.83
CA GLU A 44 -1.89 8.57 -1.25
C GLU A 44 -0.92 8.13 -2.35
N SER A 45 -1.39 7.34 -3.33
CA SER A 45 -0.55 6.88 -4.44
C SER A 45 0.01 8.03 -5.29
N VAL A 46 -0.73 9.13 -5.42
CA VAL A 46 -0.27 10.33 -6.13
C VAL A 46 0.84 11.02 -5.33
N TRP A 47 0.67 11.18 -4.01
CA TRP A 47 1.70 11.77 -3.15
C TRP A 47 2.97 10.93 -3.09
N VAL A 48 2.85 9.60 -3.08
CA VAL A 48 4.01 8.69 -3.18
C VAL A 48 4.74 8.89 -4.51
N LYS A 49 4.01 9.02 -5.63
CA LYS A 49 4.64 9.33 -6.92
C LYS A 49 5.35 10.68 -6.91
N VAL A 50 4.76 11.71 -6.30
CA VAL A 50 5.43 13.03 -6.16
C VAL A 50 6.74 12.87 -5.39
N TYR A 51 6.74 12.13 -4.28
CA TYR A 51 7.95 11.80 -3.53
C TYR A 51 8.98 11.09 -4.43
N ASP A 52 8.59 10.00 -5.10
CA ASP A 52 9.49 9.18 -5.91
C ASP A 52 10.14 9.98 -7.05
N ARG A 53 9.39 10.83 -7.74
CA ARG A 53 9.89 11.65 -8.86
C ARG A 53 10.87 12.73 -8.40
N VAL A 54 10.62 13.32 -7.23
CA VAL A 54 11.53 14.33 -6.67
C VAL A 54 12.78 13.69 -6.08
N GLU A 55 12.65 12.57 -5.38
CA GLU A 55 13.78 11.82 -4.80
C GLU A 55 14.71 11.25 -5.87
N SER A 56 14.14 10.76 -6.99
CA SER A 56 14.93 10.25 -8.13
C SER A 56 15.59 11.34 -8.98
N GLY A 57 15.29 12.62 -8.72
CA GLY A 57 15.81 13.73 -9.50
C GLY A 57 15.15 13.92 -10.87
N GLU A 58 14.07 13.19 -11.16
CA GLU A 58 13.31 13.36 -12.40
C GLU A 58 12.48 14.64 -12.41
N MET A 59 12.11 15.14 -11.23
CA MET A 59 11.47 16.44 -11.04
C MET A 59 12.39 17.37 -10.25
N PRO A 60 12.56 18.63 -10.67
CA PRO A 60 12.02 19.23 -11.89
C PRO A 60 12.77 18.74 -13.16
N PRO A 61 12.15 18.82 -14.34
CA PRO A 61 12.80 18.48 -15.61
C PRO A 61 13.94 19.45 -15.94
N GLU A 62 14.74 19.14 -16.96
CA GLU A 62 15.92 19.94 -17.36
C GLU A 62 15.59 21.41 -17.69
N ASP A 63 14.38 21.68 -18.17
CA ASP A 63 13.86 23.01 -18.49
C ASP A 63 13.11 23.69 -17.32
N GLY A 64 12.94 22.98 -16.21
CA GLY A 64 12.33 23.50 -14.99
C GLY A 64 13.29 24.29 -14.10
N ALA A 65 12.73 24.95 -13.08
CA ALA A 65 13.52 25.69 -12.10
C ALA A 65 14.34 24.73 -11.23
N GLU A 66 15.67 24.89 -11.19
CA GLU A 66 16.53 24.05 -10.35
C GLU A 66 16.15 24.14 -8.86
N ILE A 67 16.17 23.00 -8.19
CA ILE A 67 15.98 22.86 -6.74
C ILE A 67 17.31 22.40 -6.16
N SER A 68 17.80 23.08 -5.12
CA SER A 68 19.04 22.67 -4.47
C SER A 68 18.90 21.30 -3.79
N ASP A 69 20.00 20.56 -3.70
CA ASP A 69 20.00 19.23 -3.05
C ASP A 69 19.49 19.28 -1.60
N VAL A 70 19.78 20.38 -0.89
CA VAL A 70 19.34 20.60 0.49
C VAL A 70 17.83 20.79 0.58
N GLU A 71 17.24 21.54 -0.37
CA GLU A 71 15.79 21.75 -0.42
C GLU A 71 15.07 20.48 -0.84
N ARG A 72 15.61 19.74 -1.81
CA ARG A 72 15.12 18.44 -2.25
C ARG A 72 15.09 17.46 -1.07
N GLU A 73 16.21 17.25 -0.39
CA GLU A 73 16.30 16.36 0.77
C GLU A 73 15.35 16.79 1.90
N SER A 74 15.29 18.09 2.19
CA SER A 74 14.37 18.61 3.20
C SER A 74 12.91 18.33 2.85
N MET A 75 12.53 18.48 1.59
CA MET A 75 11.17 18.23 1.13
C MET A 75 10.83 16.74 1.14
N THR A 76 11.69 15.89 0.58
CA THR A 76 11.44 14.45 0.48
C THR A 76 11.40 13.83 1.88
N LYS A 77 12.22 14.32 2.82
CA LYS A 77 12.15 13.93 4.23
C LYS A 77 10.84 14.34 4.90
N ASP A 78 10.35 15.57 4.72
CA ASP A 78 9.07 16.01 5.31
C ASP A 78 7.90 15.22 4.71
N LEU A 79 7.88 15.04 3.38
CA LEU A 79 6.83 14.30 2.68
C LEU A 79 6.79 12.82 3.09
N SER A 80 7.94 12.14 3.09
CA SER A 80 8.03 10.73 3.49
C SER A 80 7.60 10.52 4.95
N GLN A 81 8.00 11.40 5.86
CA GLN A 81 7.60 11.32 7.26
C GLN A 81 6.07 11.39 7.41
N ARG A 82 5.41 12.32 6.71
CA ARG A 82 3.95 12.47 6.78
C ARG A 82 3.20 11.30 6.15
N LEU A 83 3.72 10.73 5.06
CA LEU A 83 3.18 9.52 4.44
C LEU A 83 3.27 8.32 5.39
N ILE A 84 4.44 8.13 6.03
CA ILE A 84 4.65 7.08 7.02
C ILE A 84 3.71 7.27 8.21
N GLU A 85 3.62 8.48 8.77
CA GLU A 85 2.74 8.78 9.90
C GLU A 85 1.26 8.53 9.59
N THR A 86 0.81 8.84 8.37
CA THR A 86 -0.55 8.49 7.94
C THR A 86 -0.72 6.98 7.91
N ARG A 87 0.21 6.26 7.27
CA ARG A 87 0.11 4.82 7.09
C ARG A 87 0.13 4.08 8.43
N GLU A 88 0.95 4.52 9.39
CA GLU A 88 0.96 3.96 10.75
C GLU A 88 -0.36 4.19 11.49
N LYS A 89 -1.01 5.35 11.31
CA LYS A 89 -2.36 5.60 11.86
C LYS A 89 -3.39 4.66 11.23
N ALA A 90 -3.33 4.45 9.91
CA ALA A 90 -4.20 3.51 9.21
C ALA A 90 -3.97 2.07 9.70
N TYR A 91 -2.72 1.65 9.87
CA TYR A 91 -2.35 0.35 10.42
C TYR A 91 -2.85 0.13 11.84
N THR A 92 -2.77 1.15 12.69
CA THR A 92 -3.30 1.09 14.05
C THR A 92 -4.82 0.87 14.06
N ARG A 93 -5.54 1.45 13.09
CA ARG A 93 -7.01 1.38 13.01
C ARG A 93 -7.53 0.13 12.31
N HIS A 94 -6.85 -0.32 11.25
CA HIS A 94 -7.35 -1.34 10.33
C HIS A 94 -6.49 -2.60 10.27
N GLY A 95 -5.33 -2.60 10.93
CA GLY A 95 -4.31 -3.63 10.74
C GLY A 95 -3.46 -3.37 9.49
N ARG A 96 -2.29 -4.02 9.43
CA ARG A 96 -1.36 -3.92 8.29
C ARG A 96 -1.76 -4.80 7.10
N ALA A 97 -2.59 -5.80 7.35
CA ALA A 97 -3.04 -6.76 6.38
C ALA A 97 -4.47 -7.18 6.72
N VAL A 98 -5.20 -7.63 5.71
CA VAL A 98 -6.50 -8.27 5.92
C VAL A 98 -6.34 -9.57 6.72
N SER A 99 -7.29 -9.84 7.60
CA SER A 99 -7.36 -11.16 8.23
C SER A 99 -7.64 -12.20 7.16
N ARG A 100 -6.88 -13.30 7.17
CA ARG A 100 -7.07 -14.44 6.28
C ARG A 100 -6.88 -15.73 7.06
N ARG A 101 -7.53 -16.80 6.63
CA ARG A 101 -7.16 -18.14 7.10
C ARG A 101 -5.87 -18.62 6.41
N VAL A 102 -5.26 -19.66 6.98
CA VAL A 102 -4.23 -20.43 6.29
C VAL A 102 -4.89 -21.22 5.16
N ASN A 103 -4.21 -21.29 4.02
CA ASN A 103 -4.71 -22.05 2.88
C ASN A 103 -4.62 -23.57 3.15
N ARG A 104 -5.25 -24.42 2.34
CA ARG A 104 -5.33 -25.86 2.63
C ARG A 104 -3.98 -26.56 2.73
N PHE A 105 -3.01 -26.12 1.93
CA PHE A 105 -1.64 -26.65 1.96
C PHE A 105 -0.82 -26.07 3.11
N GLU A 106 -1.03 -24.80 3.47
CA GLU A 106 -0.44 -24.18 4.65
C GLU A 106 -0.92 -24.88 5.92
N TYR A 107 -2.23 -25.18 6.01
CA TYR A 107 -2.80 -25.93 7.11
C TYR A 107 -2.21 -27.34 7.23
N GLU A 108 -2.13 -28.09 6.13
CA GLU A 108 -1.47 -29.40 6.10
C GLU A 108 -0.02 -29.33 6.59
N ASN A 109 0.76 -28.37 6.10
CA ASN A 109 2.17 -28.23 6.51
C ASN A 109 2.31 -27.86 8.00
N ILE A 110 1.43 -27.00 8.52
CA ILE A 110 1.39 -26.68 9.96
C ILE A 110 1.13 -27.93 10.79
N LEU A 111 0.21 -28.81 10.36
CA LEU A 111 -0.06 -30.05 11.07
C LEU A 111 1.06 -31.08 10.93
N ARG A 112 1.71 -31.18 9.76
CA ARG A 112 2.93 -32.00 9.60
C ARG A 112 4.00 -31.59 10.61
N ASP A 113 4.23 -30.28 10.73
CA ASP A 113 5.22 -29.72 11.66
C ASP A 113 4.83 -29.97 13.12
N LEU A 114 3.55 -29.73 13.48
CA LEU A 114 3.07 -29.86 14.85
C LEU A 114 3.05 -31.33 15.33
N LEU A 115 2.61 -32.24 14.45
CA LEU A 115 2.47 -33.67 14.76
C LEU A 115 3.74 -34.47 14.47
N HIS A 116 4.77 -33.84 13.91
CA HIS A 116 6.00 -34.48 13.45
C HIS A 116 5.74 -35.64 12.47
N ASP A 117 4.67 -35.52 11.66
CA ASP A 117 4.31 -36.49 10.63
C ASP A 117 4.47 -35.85 9.24
N PRO A 118 5.61 -36.04 8.56
CA PRO A 118 5.83 -35.46 7.24
C PRO A 118 4.97 -36.11 6.14
N TYR A 119 4.32 -37.25 6.41
CA TYR A 119 3.52 -37.99 5.43
C TYR A 119 2.02 -37.71 5.54
N LEU A 120 1.59 -36.90 6.53
CA LEU A 120 0.20 -36.50 6.69
C LEU A 120 -0.32 -35.85 5.39
N LYS A 121 -1.47 -36.30 4.90
CA LYS A 121 -2.13 -35.78 3.69
C LYS A 121 -3.59 -35.49 3.98
N ILE A 122 -3.89 -34.21 4.18
CA ILE A 122 -5.22 -33.73 4.57
C ILE A 122 -5.67 -32.51 3.75
N ALA A 123 -4.80 -31.92 2.92
CA ALA A 123 -5.13 -30.75 2.12
C ALA A 123 -6.32 -31.01 1.16
N ASP A 124 -6.48 -32.25 0.70
CA ASP A 124 -7.58 -32.65 -0.18
C ASP A 124 -8.88 -32.97 0.57
N GLN A 125 -8.86 -32.97 1.90
CA GLN A 125 -10.07 -33.05 2.74
C GLN A 125 -10.68 -31.67 2.98
N LEU A 126 -9.95 -30.59 2.66
CA LEU A 126 -10.40 -29.22 2.80
C LEU A 126 -10.92 -28.66 1.47
N PRO A 127 -11.90 -27.74 1.50
CA PRO A 127 -12.33 -27.00 0.32
C PRO A 127 -11.17 -26.29 -0.39
N LEU A 128 -11.33 -26.09 -1.70
CA LEU A 128 -10.38 -25.30 -2.48
C LEU A 128 -10.36 -23.84 -2.00
N ASP A 129 -9.16 -23.27 -1.96
CA ASP A 129 -8.96 -21.87 -1.64
C ASP A 129 -9.35 -20.97 -2.83
N GLY A 130 -9.81 -19.75 -2.55
CA GLY A 130 -10.01 -18.75 -3.59
C GLY A 130 -8.66 -18.30 -4.16
N GLU A 131 -8.63 -18.07 -5.47
CA GLU A 131 -7.44 -17.63 -6.19
C GLU A 131 -7.63 -16.23 -6.77
N VAL A 132 -6.60 -15.39 -6.63
CA VAL A 132 -6.51 -14.10 -7.31
C VAL A 132 -5.26 -14.12 -8.17
N HIS A 133 -5.44 -13.90 -9.49
CA HIS A 133 -4.36 -14.00 -10.48
C HIS A 133 -3.58 -15.34 -10.42
N GLY A 134 -4.25 -16.44 -10.06
CA GLY A 134 -3.64 -17.78 -9.92
C GLY A 134 -2.90 -18.00 -8.58
N PHE A 135 -3.01 -17.09 -7.62
CA PHE A 135 -2.39 -17.22 -6.31
C PHE A 135 -3.41 -17.53 -5.21
N ALA A 136 -3.27 -18.71 -4.59
CA ALA A 136 -4.09 -19.19 -3.47
C ALA A 136 -3.58 -18.73 -2.07
N LYS A 137 -2.92 -17.58 -2.01
CA LYS A 137 -2.36 -16.99 -0.77
C LYS A 137 -2.78 -15.54 -0.54
N VAL A 138 -3.63 -15.01 -1.42
CA VAL A 138 -4.09 -13.63 -1.35
C VAL A 138 -5.16 -13.53 -0.27
N GLY A 139 -4.91 -12.71 0.75
CA GLY A 139 -5.76 -12.69 1.94
C GLY A 139 -7.23 -12.30 1.68
N THR A 140 -7.50 -11.49 0.66
CA THR A 140 -8.86 -11.12 0.26
C THR A 140 -9.62 -12.25 -0.45
N ALA A 141 -8.94 -13.32 -0.84
CA ALA A 141 -9.51 -14.48 -1.53
C ALA A 141 -9.67 -15.71 -0.62
N VAL A 142 -9.24 -15.60 0.64
CA VAL A 142 -9.12 -16.72 1.57
C VAL A 142 -9.86 -16.38 2.86
N ASP A 143 -11.19 -16.43 2.78
CA ASP A 143 -12.13 -16.20 3.87
C ASP A 143 -12.53 -17.49 4.59
N VAL A 144 -13.26 -17.34 5.70
CA VAL A 144 -13.78 -18.47 6.49
C VAL A 144 -15.28 -18.57 6.27
N SER A 145 -15.72 -19.72 5.76
CA SER A 145 -17.13 -20.06 5.60
C SER A 145 -17.54 -21.20 6.54
N HIS A 146 -18.84 -21.44 6.70
CA HIS A 146 -19.33 -22.58 7.50
C HIS A 146 -18.80 -23.92 6.95
N VAL A 147 -18.78 -24.09 5.61
CA VAL A 147 -18.22 -25.28 4.94
C VAL A 147 -16.76 -25.51 5.32
N GLN A 148 -15.99 -24.43 5.44
CA GLN A 148 -14.59 -24.52 5.84
C GLN A 148 -14.43 -24.98 7.30
N VAL A 149 -15.30 -24.51 8.19
CA VAL A 149 -15.29 -24.90 9.61
C VAL A 149 -15.68 -26.37 9.77
N ASP A 150 -16.72 -26.80 9.07
CA ASP A 150 -17.17 -28.20 9.09
C ASP A 150 -16.05 -29.13 8.59
N ALA A 151 -15.40 -28.79 7.47
CA ALA A 151 -14.28 -29.57 6.95
C ALA A 151 -13.06 -29.64 7.90
N TYR A 152 -12.81 -28.59 8.70
CA TYR A 152 -11.77 -28.65 9.73
C TYR A 152 -12.13 -29.59 10.88
N LEU A 153 -13.42 -29.68 11.26
CA LEU A 153 -13.88 -30.61 12.29
C LEU A 153 -13.82 -32.04 11.78
N ASP A 154 -14.31 -32.29 10.56
CA ASP A 154 -14.28 -33.60 9.92
C ASP A 154 -12.85 -34.14 9.77
N ALA A 155 -11.88 -33.28 9.43
CA ALA A 155 -10.47 -33.66 9.31
C ALA A 155 -9.79 -33.95 10.67
N ALA A 156 -10.41 -33.57 11.78
CA ALA A 156 -9.88 -33.74 13.13
C ALA A 156 -10.48 -34.95 13.88
N GLU A 157 -11.58 -35.53 13.39
CA GLU A 157 -12.16 -36.79 13.90
C GLU A 157 -11.36 -38.04 13.45
#